data_AF-D6CX21-F1
#
_entry.id   AF-D6CX21-F1
#
_cell.length_a   1.000
_cell.length_b   1.000
_cell.length_c   1.000
_cell.angle_alpha   90.00
_cell.angle_beta   90.00
_cell.angle_gamma   90.00
#
_symmetry.space_group_name_H-M   'P 1'
#
loop_
_entity.id
_entity.type
_entity.pdbx_description
1 polymer ?
#
loop_
_entity_poly.entity_id
_entity_poly.type
_entity_poly.pdbx_seq_one_letter_code
_entity_poly.pdbx_strand_id
1 'polypeptide(L)'
;MGKLFKQYRSVVTGALFLLCYSVGCVFVYLDIKCNVQIKLALVVSILFYLGFLWKRYDGCVRYTIAGVLTALTILLAGYFLGYDHINIATLNLENPTLFLVYSLCGCYLVLGVSSFINKNSCMKNVLSYVGRHSITILLANYFCIRVLHLIRYYFMPDNHGAPTDIPQLYNDWYWWMVYTLFSVVVPLGVREIYQKIKESIIIIKSKSR
;
A
#
# COMPACT_ATOMS: atom_id res chain seq x y z
N MET A 1 28.42 -22.40 16.64
CA MET A 1 28.38 -20.97 17.04
C MET A 1 27.54 -20.07 16.13
N GLY A 2 27.53 -20.24 14.80
CA GLY A 2 26.84 -19.31 13.89
C GLY A 2 25.31 -19.18 14.02
N LYS A 3 24.57 -20.26 14.35
CA LYS A 3 23.10 -20.21 14.51
C LYS A 3 22.66 -19.44 15.75
N LEU A 4 23.32 -19.66 16.90
CA LEU A 4 23.05 -18.96 18.16
C LEU A 4 23.35 -17.45 18.05
N PHE A 5 24.46 -17.08 17.43
CA PHE A 5 24.79 -15.66 17.21
C PHE A 5 23.78 -14.97 16.28
N LYS A 6 23.31 -15.68 15.25
CA LYS A 6 22.28 -15.20 14.32
C LYS A 6 20.90 -15.05 14.97
N GLN A 7 20.57 -15.91 15.93
CA GLN A 7 19.34 -15.84 16.72
C GLN A 7 19.40 -14.70 17.74
N TYR A 8 20.51 -14.57 18.48
CA TYR A 8 20.75 -13.48 19.43
C TYR A 8 20.67 -12.11 18.75
N ARG A 9 21.34 -11.94 17.61
CA ARG A 9 21.26 -10.70 16.82
C ARG A 9 19.81 -10.37 16.41
N SER A 10 18.99 -11.38 16.08
CA SER A 10 17.58 -11.15 15.72
C SER A 10 16.80 -10.63 16.92
N VAL A 11 16.96 -11.23 18.09
CA VAL A 11 16.26 -10.83 19.32
C VAL A 11 16.63 -9.41 19.74
N VAL A 12 17.92 -9.08 19.74
CA VAL A 12 18.41 -7.72 20.05
C VAL A 12 17.85 -6.69 19.06
N THR A 13 17.80 -7.03 17.77
CA THR A 13 17.21 -6.15 16.75
C THR A 13 15.72 -5.94 17.00
N GLY A 14 14.98 -7.00 17.35
CA GLY A 14 13.55 -6.89 17.67
C GLY A 14 13.28 -6.04 18.92
N ALA A 15 14.10 -6.20 19.97
CA ALA A 15 14.02 -5.36 21.17
C ALA A 15 14.25 -3.88 20.87
N LEU A 16 15.19 -3.56 19.96
CA LEU A 16 15.43 -2.18 19.52
C LEU A 16 14.20 -1.59 18.81
N PHE A 17 13.56 -2.34 17.90
CA PHE A 17 12.35 -1.88 17.20
C PHE A 17 11.15 -1.74 18.15
N LEU A 18 11.03 -2.59 19.17
CA LEU A 18 10.01 -2.45 20.22
C LEU A 18 10.24 -1.19 21.06
N LEU A 19 11.50 -0.85 21.35
CA LEU A 19 11.85 0.38 22.05
C LEU A 19 11.53 1.61 21.17
N CYS A 20 11.86 1.58 19.88
CA CYS A 20 11.48 2.66 18.96
C CYS A 20 9.96 2.86 18.91
N TYR A 21 9.19 1.77 18.90
CA TYR A 21 7.74 1.80 18.94
C TYR A 21 7.21 2.43 20.24
N SER A 22 7.71 2.00 21.41
CA SER A 22 7.24 2.54 22.69
C SER A 22 7.57 4.04 22.83
N VAL A 23 8.75 4.47 22.40
CA VAL A 23 9.12 5.90 22.34
C VAL A 23 8.19 6.66 21.40
N GLY A 24 7.86 6.07 20.23
CA GLY A 24 6.90 6.64 19.29
C GLY A 24 5.52 6.84 19.91
N CYS A 25 4.99 5.84 20.62
CA CYS A 25 3.71 5.92 21.33
C CYS A 25 3.72 7.00 22.43
N VAL A 26 4.80 7.11 23.19
CA VAL A 26 4.95 8.16 24.22
C VAL A 26 4.95 9.56 23.58
N PHE A 27 5.62 9.74 22.43
CA PHE A 27 5.63 11.02 21.71
C PHE A 27 4.27 11.39 21.11
N VAL A 28 3.45 10.39 20.78
CA VAL A 28 2.06 10.60 20.34
C VAL A 28 1.22 11.02 21.55
N TYR A 29 1.31 10.30 22.67
CA TYR A 29 0.45 10.49 23.83
C TYR A 29 0.75 11.79 24.60
N LEU A 30 2.03 12.16 24.73
CA LEU A 30 2.45 13.41 25.40
C LEU A 30 2.36 14.65 24.50
N ASP A 31 1.81 14.51 23.28
CA ASP A 31 1.72 15.55 22.24
C ASP A 31 3.00 16.41 22.10
N ILE A 32 4.17 15.78 22.18
CA ILE A 32 5.44 16.49 22.08
C ILE A 32 5.52 17.12 20.69
N LYS A 33 5.83 18.41 20.60
CA LYS A 33 6.02 19.13 19.32
C LYS A 33 7.24 18.59 18.58
N CYS A 34 7.04 17.50 17.84
CA CYS A 34 8.00 16.87 16.96
C CYS A 34 7.35 16.71 15.58
N ASN A 35 8.16 16.63 14.53
CA ASN A 35 7.66 16.43 13.17
C ASN A 35 6.83 15.13 13.10
N VAL A 36 5.60 15.24 12.58
CA VAL A 36 4.64 14.12 12.45
C VAL A 36 5.28 12.93 11.73
N GLN A 37 6.13 13.18 10.73
CA GLN A 37 6.81 12.12 9.98
C GLN A 37 7.76 11.28 10.86
N ILE A 38 8.43 11.90 11.84
CA ILE A 38 9.34 11.21 12.76
C ILE A 38 8.54 10.36 13.74
N LYS A 39 7.46 10.91 14.29
CA LYS A 39 6.56 10.15 15.18
C LYS A 39 5.97 8.93 14.45
N LEU A 40 5.52 9.14 13.21
CA LEU A 40 4.99 8.08 12.37
C LEU A 40 6.04 6.99 12.09
N ALA A 41 7.26 7.38 11.72
CA ALA A 41 8.34 6.42 11.46
C ALA A 41 8.64 5.56 12.69
N LEU A 42 8.64 6.15 13.89
CA LEU A 42 8.84 5.42 15.15
C LEU A 42 7.70 4.41 15.41
N VAL A 43 6.44 4.82 15.25
CA VAL A 43 5.26 3.95 15.46
C VAL A 43 5.20 2.82 14.44
N VAL A 44 5.54 3.07 13.17
CA VAL A 44 5.44 2.04 12.11
C VAL A 44 6.68 1.12 12.08
N SER A 45 7.77 1.49 12.75
CA SER A 45 9.04 0.77 12.75
C SER A 45 8.92 -0.72 13.11
N ILE A 46 8.04 -1.06 14.07
CA ILE A 46 7.79 -2.44 14.48
C ILE A 46 7.10 -3.26 13.38
N LEU A 47 6.20 -2.66 12.60
CA LEU A 47 5.55 -3.32 11.47
C LEU A 47 6.55 -3.62 10.35
N PHE A 48 7.49 -2.71 10.08
CA PHE A 48 8.59 -2.97 9.15
C PHE A 48 9.46 -4.14 9.59
N TYR A 49 9.80 -4.21 10.88
CA TYR A 49 10.57 -5.33 11.42
C TYR A 49 9.80 -6.66 11.33
N LEU A 50 8.51 -6.65 11.62
CA LEU A 50 7.64 -7.82 11.46
C LEU A 50 7.58 -8.28 10.01
N GLY A 51 7.46 -7.37 9.04
CA GLY A 51 7.51 -7.69 7.61
C GLY A 51 8.86 -8.28 7.19
N PHE A 52 9.98 -7.77 7.72
CA PHE A 52 11.30 -8.35 7.51
C PHE A 52 11.40 -9.78 8.07
N LEU A 53 10.88 -9.99 9.28
CA LEU A 53 10.85 -11.30 9.93
C LEU A 53 10.01 -12.29 9.12
N TRP A 54 8.87 -11.83 8.60
CA TRP A 54 7.97 -12.60 7.75
C TRP A 54 8.70 -13.11 6.50
N LYS A 55 9.39 -12.23 5.78
CA LYS A 55 10.17 -12.60 4.59
C LYS A 55 11.32 -13.56 4.92
N ARG A 56 11.90 -13.44 6.12
CA ARG A 56 13.02 -14.28 6.55
C ARG A 56 12.60 -15.71 6.91
N TYR A 57 11.39 -15.88 7.41
CA TYR A 57 10.78 -17.18 7.72
C TYR A 57 9.69 -17.54 6.71
N ASP A 58 9.86 -17.11 5.47
CA ASP A 58 8.92 -17.37 4.40
C ASP A 58 8.72 -18.89 4.25
N GLY A 59 7.46 -19.35 4.23
CA GLY A 59 7.07 -20.76 4.26
C GLY A 59 6.76 -21.36 5.65
N CYS A 60 7.04 -20.68 6.76
CA CYS A 60 6.61 -21.14 8.10
C CYS A 60 5.12 -20.88 8.37
N VAL A 61 4.54 -19.84 7.76
CA VAL A 61 3.15 -19.45 7.97
C VAL A 61 2.29 -19.99 6.82
N ARG A 62 1.38 -20.91 7.14
CA ARG A 62 0.39 -21.42 6.19
C ARG A 62 -0.88 -20.56 6.27
N TYR A 63 -1.28 -19.99 5.14
CA TYR A 63 -2.52 -19.22 5.06
C TYR A 63 -3.72 -20.16 4.90
N THR A 64 -4.55 -20.23 5.93
CA THR A 64 -5.83 -20.97 5.88
C THR A 64 -6.99 -20.02 5.59
N ILE A 65 -8.05 -20.52 4.92
CA ILE A 65 -9.27 -19.76 4.67
C ILE A 65 -9.87 -19.28 5.99
N ALA A 66 -9.93 -20.17 6.99
CA ALA A 66 -10.39 -19.85 8.33
C ALA A 66 -9.61 -18.68 8.94
N GLY A 67 -8.28 -18.67 8.83
CA GLY A 67 -7.45 -17.57 9.33
C GLY A 67 -7.75 -16.23 8.64
N VAL A 68 -8.00 -16.25 7.32
CA VAL A 68 -8.33 -15.03 6.57
C VAL A 68 -9.71 -14.50 6.97
N LEU A 69 -10.69 -15.40 7.14
CA LEU A 69 -12.01 -15.04 7.65
C LEU A 69 -11.94 -14.48 9.07
N THR A 70 -11.14 -15.07 9.97
CA THR A 70 -10.97 -14.52 11.33
C THR A 70 -10.31 -13.15 11.32
N ALA A 71 -9.31 -12.93 10.46
CA ALA A 71 -8.69 -11.62 10.33
C ALA A 71 -9.69 -10.58 9.81
N LEU A 72 -10.53 -10.97 8.84
CA LEU A 72 -11.60 -10.12 8.31
C LEU A 72 -12.66 -9.80 9.38
N THR A 73 -13.08 -10.79 10.17
CA THR A 73 -14.08 -10.55 11.23
C THR A 73 -13.55 -9.65 12.32
N ILE A 74 -12.27 -9.76 12.70
CA ILE A 74 -11.66 -8.84 13.68
C ILE A 74 -11.64 -7.40 13.15
N LEU A 75 -11.29 -7.20 11.88
CA LEU A 75 -11.29 -5.88 11.25
C LEU A 75 -12.70 -5.29 11.13
N LEU A 76 -13.68 -6.10 10.71
CA LEU A 76 -15.08 -5.68 10.63
C LEU A 76 -15.68 -5.39 12.01
N ALA A 77 -15.36 -6.21 13.02
CA ALA A 77 -15.78 -5.96 14.40
C ALA A 77 -15.23 -4.62 14.91
N GLY A 78 -13.96 -4.31 14.63
CA GLY A 78 -13.38 -3.02 14.96
C GLY A 78 -14.12 -1.83 14.33
N TYR A 79 -14.56 -1.99 13.08
CA TYR A 79 -15.37 -0.99 12.39
C TYR A 79 -16.77 -0.83 13.01
N PHE A 80 -17.51 -1.92 13.23
CA PHE A 80 -18.87 -1.86 13.76
C PHE A 80 -18.95 -1.45 15.23
N LEU A 81 -17.93 -1.75 16.02
CA LEU A 81 -17.86 -1.38 17.45
C LEU A 81 -17.45 0.08 17.67
N GLY A 82 -17.18 0.84 16.61
CA GLY A 82 -16.81 2.25 16.74
C GLY A 82 -15.37 2.47 17.22
N TYR A 83 -14.46 1.52 16.96
CA TYR A 83 -13.01 1.69 17.19
C TYR A 83 -12.30 2.27 15.95
N ASP A 84 -13.02 3.08 15.19
CA ASP A 84 -12.63 3.69 13.91
C ASP A 84 -11.72 4.92 14.07
N HIS A 85 -11.32 5.25 15.29
CA HIS A 85 -10.44 6.38 15.61
C HIS A 85 -8.93 6.12 15.41
N ILE A 86 -8.55 5.03 14.74
CA ILE A 86 -7.13 4.76 14.42
C ILE A 86 -6.80 5.33 13.04
N ASN A 87 -6.35 6.59 13.02
CA ASN A 87 -5.91 7.24 11.79
C ASN A 87 -4.41 7.50 11.84
N ILE A 88 -3.67 6.73 11.05
CA ILE A 88 -2.21 6.81 10.94
C ILE A 88 -1.77 8.13 10.28
N ALA A 89 -2.56 8.65 9.34
CA ALA A 89 -2.20 9.86 8.60
C ALA A 89 -2.28 11.12 9.47
N THR A 90 -3.25 11.17 10.38
CA THR A 90 -3.36 12.24 11.39
C THR A 90 -2.68 11.89 12.71
N LEU A 91 -2.09 10.69 12.80
CA LEU A 91 -1.45 10.14 14.00
C LEU A 91 -2.39 10.07 15.22
N ASN A 92 -3.69 9.97 14.98
CA ASN A 92 -4.68 9.76 16.02
C ASN A 92 -4.69 8.26 16.36
N LEU A 93 -4.06 7.93 17.48
CA LEU A 93 -3.96 6.56 17.99
C LEU A 93 -4.65 6.53 19.36
N GLU A 94 -5.93 6.17 19.37
CA GLU A 94 -6.68 6.04 20.62
C GLU A 94 -6.11 4.91 21.50
N ASN A 95 -5.74 3.78 20.87
CA ASN A 95 -5.11 2.64 21.54
C ASN A 95 -3.94 2.08 20.70
N PRO A 96 -2.69 2.18 21.17
CA PRO A 96 -1.52 1.73 20.42
C PRO A 96 -1.51 0.19 20.21
N THR A 97 -1.99 -0.57 21.19
CA THR A 97 -2.11 -2.03 21.08
C THR A 97 -3.11 -2.46 20.02
N LEU A 98 -4.27 -1.82 19.94
CA LEU A 98 -5.28 -2.09 18.89
C LEU A 98 -4.72 -1.78 17.49
N PHE A 99 -3.92 -0.73 17.36
CA PHE A 99 -3.23 -0.41 16.11
C PHE A 99 -2.36 -1.59 15.62
N LEU A 100 -1.60 -2.23 16.51
CA LEU A 100 -0.79 -3.40 16.12
C LEU A 100 -1.66 -4.60 15.73
N VAL A 101 -2.74 -4.86 16.48
CA VAL A 101 -3.66 -5.97 16.17
C VAL A 101 -4.28 -5.80 14.79
N TYR A 102 -4.82 -4.62 14.48
CA TYR A 102 -5.43 -4.36 13.17
C TYR A 102 -4.39 -4.36 12.05
N SER A 103 -3.20 -3.81 12.29
CA SER A 103 -2.12 -3.85 11.31
C SER A 103 -1.70 -5.28 10.98
N LEU A 104 -1.53 -6.14 12.00
CA LEU A 104 -1.20 -7.55 11.82
C LEU A 104 -2.33 -8.33 11.11
N CYS A 105 -3.58 -8.10 11.50
CA CYS A 105 -4.74 -8.71 10.84
C CYS A 105 -4.83 -8.28 9.37
N GLY A 106 -4.64 -6.99 9.08
CA GLY A 106 -4.60 -6.45 7.73
C GLY A 106 -3.47 -7.07 6.90
N CYS A 107 -2.25 -7.15 7.43
CA CYS A 107 -1.14 -7.83 6.77
C CYS A 107 -1.44 -9.31 6.49
N TYR A 108 -1.96 -10.05 7.47
CA TYR A 108 -2.32 -11.46 7.29
C TYR A 108 -3.41 -11.64 6.24
N LEU A 109 -4.43 -10.77 6.24
CA LEU A 109 -5.51 -10.78 5.25
C LEU A 109 -4.97 -10.54 3.83
N VAL A 110 -4.15 -9.51 3.64
CA VAL A 110 -3.55 -9.20 2.32
C VAL A 110 -2.69 -10.35 1.82
N LEU A 111 -1.83 -10.92 2.66
CA LEU A 111 -0.97 -12.04 2.30
C LEU A 111 -1.78 -13.32 2.03
N GLY A 112 -2.81 -13.59 2.84
CA GLY A 112 -3.71 -14.71 2.64
C GLY A 112 -4.47 -14.62 1.32
N VAL A 113 -5.07 -13.46 1.03
CA VAL A 113 -5.75 -13.19 -0.25
C VAL A 113 -4.77 -13.32 -1.42
N SER A 114 -3.56 -12.77 -1.29
CA SER A 114 -2.50 -12.93 -2.29
C SER A 114 -2.17 -14.41 -2.56
N SER A 115 -2.09 -15.23 -1.51
CA SER A 115 -1.88 -16.68 -1.64
C SER A 115 -3.02 -17.39 -2.36
N PHE A 116 -4.27 -16.94 -2.22
CA PHE A 116 -5.40 -17.48 -2.97
C PHE A 116 -5.37 -17.04 -4.44
N ILE A 117 -5.07 -15.76 -4.70
CA ILE A 117 -4.95 -15.22 -6.06
C ILE A 117 -3.84 -15.95 -6.84
N ASN A 118 -2.74 -16.31 -6.17
CA ASN A 118 -1.62 -17.02 -6.79
C ASN A 118 -2.02 -18.42 -7.34
N LYS A 119 -3.14 -19.00 -6.89
CA LYS A 119 -3.66 -20.27 -7.44
C LYS A 119 -4.27 -20.10 -8.83
N ASN A 120 -4.77 -18.91 -9.17
CA ASN A 120 -5.33 -18.60 -10.49
C ASN A 120 -4.25 -17.95 -11.38
N SER A 121 -3.85 -18.65 -12.44
CA SER A 121 -2.78 -18.20 -13.35
C SER A 121 -3.10 -16.88 -14.04
N CYS A 122 -4.37 -16.63 -14.40
CA CYS A 122 -4.80 -15.40 -15.05
C CYS A 122 -4.63 -14.19 -14.11
N MET A 123 -5.25 -14.25 -12.93
CA MET A 123 -5.18 -13.14 -11.97
C MET A 123 -3.75 -12.90 -11.47
N LYS A 124 -2.99 -13.97 -11.24
CA LYS A 124 -1.56 -13.90 -10.89
C LYS A 124 -0.78 -13.11 -11.94
N ASN A 125 -0.96 -13.44 -13.23
CA ASN A 125 -0.22 -12.79 -14.30
C ASN A 125 -0.57 -11.31 -14.41
N VAL A 126 -1.86 -10.95 -14.30
CA VAL A 126 -2.32 -9.56 -14.31
C VAL A 126 -1.73 -8.77 -13.14
N LEU A 127 -1.92 -9.24 -11.90
CA LEU A 127 -1.41 -8.54 -10.72
C LEU A 127 0.12 -8.47 -10.70
N SER A 128 0.81 -9.52 -11.13
CA SER A 128 2.27 -9.52 -11.24
C SER A 128 2.77 -8.54 -12.28
N TYR A 129 2.07 -8.42 -13.41
CA TYR A 129 2.39 -7.44 -14.45
C TYR A 129 2.18 -6.00 -13.94
N VAL A 130 1.03 -5.71 -13.32
CA VAL A 130 0.75 -4.40 -12.70
C VAL A 130 1.79 -4.08 -11.61
N GLY A 131 2.10 -5.03 -10.73
CA GLY A 131 3.08 -4.86 -9.65
C GLY A 131 4.49 -4.58 -10.14
N ARG A 132 4.94 -5.24 -11.22
CA ARG A 132 6.25 -4.99 -11.85
C ARG A 132 6.40 -3.57 -12.41
N HIS A 133 5.28 -2.93 -12.72
CA HIS A 133 5.24 -1.57 -13.28
C HIS A 133 4.67 -0.54 -12.29
N SER A 134 4.57 -0.90 -11.01
CA SER A 134 4.06 -0.03 -9.94
C SER A 134 4.78 1.32 -9.86
N ILE A 135 6.10 1.38 -10.04
CA ILE A 135 6.86 2.65 -10.03
C ILE A 135 6.45 3.54 -11.21
N THR A 136 6.33 2.97 -12.40
CA THR A 136 5.88 3.71 -13.60
C THR A 136 4.46 4.24 -13.40
N ILE A 137 3.58 3.41 -12.85
CA ILE A 137 2.22 3.80 -12.50
C ILE A 137 2.26 4.96 -11.49
N LEU A 138 3.04 4.85 -10.42
CA LEU A 138 3.14 5.88 -9.37
C LEU A 138 3.58 7.23 -9.93
N LEU A 139 4.61 7.25 -10.79
CA LEU A 139 5.13 8.47 -11.41
C LEU A 139 4.11 9.10 -12.37
N ALA A 140 3.36 8.30 -13.11
CA ALA A 140 2.36 8.79 -14.05
C ALA A 140 1.01 9.11 -13.40
N ASN A 141 0.71 8.55 -12.22
CA ASN A 141 -0.58 8.65 -11.55
C ASN A 141 -1.01 10.11 -11.34
N TYR A 142 -0.13 10.95 -10.80
CA TYR A 142 -0.44 12.36 -10.56
C TYR A 142 -0.85 13.09 -11.86
N PHE A 143 -0.14 12.82 -12.95
CA PHE A 143 -0.46 13.38 -14.26
C PHE A 143 -1.80 12.85 -14.79
N CYS A 144 -2.03 11.54 -14.71
CA CYS A 144 -3.29 10.91 -15.14
C CYS A 144 -4.51 11.45 -14.38
N ILE A 145 -4.40 11.63 -13.06
CA ILE A 145 -5.49 12.20 -12.24
C ILE A 145 -5.79 13.63 -12.68
N ARG A 146 -4.76 14.45 -12.92
CA ARG A 146 -4.93 15.84 -13.40
C ARG A 146 -5.61 15.89 -14.77
N VAL A 147 -5.22 15.03 -15.71
CA VAL A 147 -5.86 14.92 -17.03
C VAL A 147 -7.32 14.52 -16.89
N LEU A 148 -7.63 13.53 -16.06
CA LEU A 148 -9.02 13.09 -15.88
C LEU A 148 -9.88 14.16 -15.19
N HIS A 149 -9.31 14.92 -14.26
CA HIS A 149 -9.98 16.07 -13.64
C HIS A 149 -10.30 17.16 -14.68
N LEU A 150 -9.35 17.46 -15.58
CA LEU A 150 -9.56 18.42 -16.66
C LEU A 150 -10.68 17.95 -17.60
N ILE A 151 -10.69 16.68 -18.00
CA ILE A 151 -11.76 16.09 -18.81
C ILE A 151 -13.12 16.25 -18.10
N ARG A 152 -13.21 15.88 -16.82
CA ARG A 152 -14.44 16.01 -16.03
C ARG A 152 -14.94 17.46 -16.00
N TYR A 153 -14.05 18.43 -15.81
CA TYR A 153 -14.38 19.85 -15.79
C TYR A 153 -15.04 20.32 -17.10
N TYR A 154 -14.54 19.86 -18.26
CA TYR A 154 -15.11 20.25 -19.55
C TYR A 154 -16.45 19.57 -19.87
N PHE A 155 -16.67 18.33 -19.42
CA PHE A 155 -17.87 17.56 -19.74
C PHE A 155 -19.01 17.69 -18.72
N MET A 156 -18.72 18.14 -17.48
CA MET A 156 -19.70 18.31 -16.42
C MET A 156 -19.60 19.73 -15.81
N PRO A 157 -20.18 20.74 -16.49
CA PRO A 157 -20.09 22.14 -16.07
C PRO A 157 -20.83 22.45 -14.75
N ASP A 158 -21.75 21.58 -14.32
CA ASP A 158 -22.63 21.81 -13.16
C ASP A 158 -21.96 21.59 -11.79
N ASN A 159 -20.74 21.04 -11.74
CA ASN A 159 -20.01 20.81 -10.49
C ASN A 159 -18.83 21.80 -10.38
N HIS A 160 -19.06 22.90 -9.66
CA HIS A 160 -18.10 23.98 -9.47
C HIS A 160 -16.93 23.56 -8.55
N GLY A 161 -15.81 23.23 -9.16
CA GLY A 161 -14.46 23.28 -8.56
C GLY A 161 -13.49 23.77 -9.65
N ALA A 162 -12.58 24.69 -9.32
CA ALA A 162 -11.68 25.23 -10.33
C ALA A 162 -10.72 24.11 -10.81
N PRO A 163 -10.33 24.08 -12.10
CA PRO A 163 -9.42 23.05 -12.63
C PRO A 163 -8.03 23.06 -11.97
N THR A 164 -7.69 24.17 -11.28
CA THR A 164 -6.47 24.37 -10.50
C THR A 164 -6.54 23.81 -9.10
N ASP A 165 -7.73 23.60 -8.53
CA ASP A 165 -7.85 23.02 -7.21
C ASP A 165 -7.22 21.63 -7.21
N ILE A 166 -6.55 21.29 -6.11
CA ILE A 166 -6.13 19.90 -5.88
C ILE A 166 -7.42 19.09 -6.08
N PRO A 167 -7.44 18.03 -6.91
CA PRO A 167 -8.60 17.20 -7.04
C PRO A 167 -8.89 16.65 -5.66
N GLN A 168 -9.73 17.36 -4.89
CA GLN A 168 -10.40 16.81 -3.76
C GLN A 168 -11.10 15.60 -4.38
N LEU A 169 -10.91 14.41 -3.82
CA LEU A 169 -11.77 13.28 -4.17
C LEU A 169 -13.18 13.75 -3.80
N TYR A 170 -13.83 14.46 -4.71
CA TYR A 170 -15.15 15.01 -4.53
C TYR A 170 -16.03 13.81 -4.20
N ASN A 171 -16.91 14.05 -3.23
CA ASN A 171 -17.65 13.10 -2.40
C ASN A 171 -18.61 12.15 -3.15
N ASP A 172 -18.45 12.01 -4.46
CA ASP A 172 -19.21 11.11 -5.28
C ASP A 172 -18.65 9.68 -5.15
N TRP A 173 -19.50 8.81 -4.59
CA TRP A 173 -19.20 7.42 -4.23
C TRP A 173 -18.55 6.57 -5.34
N TYR A 174 -18.69 6.93 -6.62
CA TYR A 174 -18.23 6.09 -7.73
C TYR A 174 -16.97 6.61 -8.44
N TRP A 175 -16.67 7.90 -8.36
CA TRP A 175 -15.60 8.48 -9.18
C TRP A 175 -14.21 8.01 -8.78
N TRP A 176 -13.99 7.67 -7.51
CA TRP A 176 -12.71 7.10 -7.05
C TRP A 176 -12.34 5.81 -7.79
N MET A 177 -13.31 4.96 -8.15
CA MET A 177 -13.06 3.76 -8.96
C MET A 177 -12.58 4.13 -10.36
N VAL A 178 -13.19 5.14 -10.98
CA VAL A 178 -12.78 5.62 -12.31
C VAL A 178 -11.37 6.20 -12.27
N TYR A 179 -11.05 7.03 -11.27
CA TYR A 179 -9.71 7.59 -11.07
C TYR A 179 -8.66 6.49 -10.88
N THR A 180 -8.93 5.50 -10.03
CA THR A 180 -7.99 4.38 -9.78
C THR A 180 -7.80 3.51 -11.01
N LEU A 181 -8.87 3.16 -11.73
CA LEU A 181 -8.77 2.35 -12.94
C LEU A 181 -8.00 3.09 -14.04
N PHE A 182 -8.34 4.35 -14.29
CA PHE A 182 -7.69 5.17 -15.32
C PHE A 182 -6.20 5.39 -15.03
N SER A 183 -5.86 5.72 -13.78
CA SER A 183 -4.47 5.95 -13.36
C SER A 183 -3.60 4.70 -13.42
N VAL A 184 -4.17 3.49 -13.41
CA VAL A 184 -3.41 2.24 -13.60
C VAL A 184 -3.36 1.84 -15.07
N VAL A 185 -4.48 1.90 -15.79
CA VAL A 185 -4.59 1.41 -17.17
C VAL A 185 -3.81 2.29 -18.15
N VAL A 186 -3.90 3.62 -18.02
CA VAL A 186 -3.28 4.55 -18.98
C VAL A 186 -1.75 4.46 -18.98
N PRO A 187 -1.03 4.50 -17.84
CA PRO A 187 0.42 4.39 -17.86
C PRO A 187 0.92 3.06 -18.41
N LEU A 188 0.21 1.97 -18.14
CA LEU A 188 0.53 0.65 -18.69
C LEU A 188 0.31 0.62 -20.21
N GLY A 189 -0.81 1.14 -20.70
CA GLY A 189 -1.09 1.23 -22.12
C GLY A 189 -0.07 2.06 -22.89
N VAL A 190 0.29 3.25 -22.39
CA VAL A 190 1.32 4.12 -22.99
C VAL A 190 2.66 3.41 -23.07
N ARG A 191 3.04 2.68 -22.01
CA ARG A 191 4.29 1.93 -21.97
C ARG A 191 4.33 0.82 -23.03
N GLU A 192 3.26 0.04 -23.15
CA GLU A 192 3.17 -1.04 -24.14
C GLU A 192 3.22 -0.49 -25.58
N ILE A 193 2.55 0.64 -25.84
CA ILE A 193 2.63 1.34 -27.12
C ILE A 193 4.06 1.78 -27.41
N TYR A 194 4.73 2.41 -26.43
CA TYR A 194 6.11 2.85 -26.57
C TYR A 194 7.07 1.69 -26.86
N GLN A 195 6.91 0.54 -26.20
CA GLN A 195 7.73 -0.65 -26.44
C GLN A 195 7.54 -1.19 -27.86
N LYS A 196 6.29 -1.33 -28.32
CA LYS A 196 5.99 -1.79 -29.69
C LYS A 196 6.57 -0.86 -30.77
N ILE A 197 6.51 0.45 -30.56
CA ILE A 197 7.12 1.42 -31.48
C ILE A 197 8.64 1.26 -31.50
N LYS A 198 9.27 1.17 -30.33
CA LYS A 198 10.72 1.00 -30.22
C LYS A 198 11.21 -0.27 -30.91
N GLU A 199 10.52 -1.38 -30.72
CA GLU A 199 10.84 -2.66 -31.37
C GLU A 199 10.71 -2.56 -32.88
N SER A 200 9.65 -1.91 -33.37
CA SER A 200 9.43 -1.69 -34.81
C SER A 200 10.57 -0.87 -35.44
N ILE A 201 11.03 0.18 -34.75
CA ILE A 201 12.16 1.02 -35.23
C ILE A 201 13.47 0.23 -35.25
N ILE A 202 13.73 -0.61 -34.24
CA ILE A 202 14.95 -1.44 -34.18
C ILE A 202 14.97 -2.45 -35.32
N ILE A 203 13.83 -3.10 -35.61
CA ILE A 203 13.71 -4.06 -36.72
C ILE A 203 14.01 -3.37 -38.05
N ILE A 204 13.42 -2.20 -38.31
CA ILE A 204 13.67 -1.40 -39.52
C ILE A 204 15.16 -1.06 -39.66
N LYS A 205 15.81 -0.65 -38.56
CA LYS A 205 17.24 -0.32 -38.57
C LYS A 205 18.14 -1.55 -38.79
N SER A 206 17.74 -2.73 -38.32
CA SER A 206 18.48 -3.98 -38.55
C SER A 206 18.39 -4.48 -39.99
N LYS A 207 17.28 -4.21 -40.68
CA LYS A 207 17.03 -4.62 -42.07
C LYS A 207 17.66 -3.68 -43.11
N SER A 208 18.06 -2.49 -42.68
CA SER A 208 18.73 -1.47 -43.51
C SER A 208 20.28 -1.55 -43.46
N ARG A 209 20.84 -2.54 -42.74
CA ARG A 209 22.26 -2.89 -42.73
C ARG A 209 22.45 -4.22 -43.45
#